data_AF-A0A328B1W5-F1
#
_entry.id   AF-A0A328B1W5-F1
#
_cell.length_a   1.000
_cell.length_b   1.000
_cell.length_c   1.000
_cell.angle_alpha   90.00
_cell.angle_beta   90.00
_cell.angle_gamma   90.00
#
_symmetry.space_group_name_H-M   'P 1'
#
loop_
_entity.id
_entity.type
_entity.pdbx_description
1 polymer ?
#
loop_
_entity_poly.entity_id
_entity_poly.type
_entity_poly.pdbx_seq_one_letter_code
_entity_poly.pdbx_strand_id
1 'polypeptide(L)'
;MLCAGCALLAGAPPAYAFVLVRAVEPPPRAYAAGPTQTGATWEMILPRVEQVDYLCRLAMGGLPAGAATTAYYWGCYNSKLDAVILVARDGWPSRREWDANRAHEWAHARGWRHNPDGHGTGPASLPPPGAADFRVAARGPAAK
;
A
#
# COMPACT_ATOMS: atom_id res chain seq x y z
N MET A 1 37.19 -45.86 -38.98
CA MET A 1 36.73 -44.46 -38.88
C MET A 1 35.83 -44.35 -37.67
N LEU A 2 36.26 -43.61 -36.64
CA LEU A 2 35.47 -43.29 -35.46
C LEU A 2 34.48 -42.16 -35.80
N CYS A 3 33.27 -42.24 -35.25
CA CYS A 3 32.57 -41.04 -34.78
C CYS A 3 31.86 -41.39 -33.46
N ALA A 4 32.56 -41.09 -32.37
CA ALA A 4 31.99 -40.87 -31.07
C ALA A 4 31.15 -39.58 -31.12
N GLY A 5 29.91 -39.64 -30.62
CA GLY A 5 29.02 -38.49 -30.52
C GLY A 5 28.28 -38.51 -29.19
N CYS A 6 29.01 -38.24 -28.11
CA CYS A 6 28.44 -37.85 -26.83
C CYS A 6 28.02 -36.38 -26.94
N ALA A 7 26.74 -36.08 -26.77
CA ALA A 7 26.27 -34.71 -26.53
C ALA A 7 25.23 -34.73 -25.41
N LEU A 8 25.78 -34.52 -24.21
CA LEU A 8 25.13 -34.17 -22.97
C LEU A 8 24.37 -32.84 -23.08
N LEU A 9 23.26 -32.76 -22.35
CA LEU A 9 22.68 -31.59 -21.68
C LEU A 9 21.96 -30.53 -22.52
N ALA A 10 20.68 -30.36 -22.22
CA ALA A 10 20.19 -29.10 -21.68
C ALA A 10 18.86 -29.33 -20.95
N GLY A 11 18.93 -29.63 -19.65
CA GLY A 11 17.79 -29.36 -18.78
C GLY A 11 17.55 -27.86 -18.81
N ALA A 12 16.41 -27.44 -19.37
CA ALA A 12 16.00 -26.05 -19.29
C ALA A 12 15.99 -25.64 -17.81
N PRO A 13 16.64 -24.53 -17.42
CA PRO A 13 16.51 -24.06 -16.05
C PRO A 13 15.02 -23.79 -15.77
N PRO A 14 14.52 -24.07 -14.55
CA PRO A 14 13.18 -23.65 -14.20
C PRO A 14 13.11 -22.14 -14.43
N ALA A 15 12.20 -21.72 -15.32
CA ALA A 15 11.87 -20.32 -15.48
C ALA A 15 11.27 -19.86 -14.16
N TYR A 16 12.10 -19.27 -13.31
CA TYR A 16 11.62 -18.49 -12.17
C TYR A 16 10.85 -17.32 -12.77
N ALA A 17 9.53 -17.47 -12.85
CA ALA A 17 8.63 -16.39 -13.19
C ALA A 17 8.64 -15.39 -12.03
N PHE A 18 9.63 -14.48 -12.04
CA PHE A 18 9.60 -13.27 -11.23
C PHE A 18 8.49 -12.38 -11.77
N VAL A 19 7.24 -12.69 -11.42
CA VAL A 19 6.14 -11.78 -11.66
C VAL A 19 6.24 -10.69 -10.60
N LEU A 20 7.06 -9.68 -10.88
CA LEU A 20 7.10 -8.43 -10.14
C LEU A 20 5.72 -7.76 -10.27
N VAL A 21 5.04 -7.56 -9.14
CA VAL A 21 3.91 -6.63 -9.09
C VAL A 21 4.53 -5.24 -9.14
N ARG A 22 4.49 -4.59 -10.30
CA ARG A 22 5.13 -3.29 -10.53
C ARG A 22 4.26 -2.09 -10.18
N ALA A 23 2.99 -2.31 -9.84
CA ALA A 23 2.03 -1.23 -9.72
C ALA A 23 2.26 -0.33 -8.50
N VAL A 24 2.76 -0.88 -7.37
CA VAL A 24 3.01 -0.13 -6.14
C VAL A 24 4.22 -0.67 -5.38
N GLU A 25 4.87 0.19 -4.59
CA GLU A 25 5.91 -0.23 -3.66
C GLU A 25 5.32 -1.18 -2.59
N PRO A 26 5.95 -2.34 -2.32
CA PRO A 26 5.48 -3.21 -1.25
C PRO A 26 5.70 -2.55 0.13
N PRO A 27 4.75 -2.66 1.07
CA PRO A 27 4.92 -2.07 2.38
C PRO A 27 6.04 -2.77 3.17
N PRO A 28 6.78 -2.05 4.01
CA PRO A 28 7.72 -2.65 4.95
C PRO A 28 7.00 -3.64 5.88
N ARG A 29 7.70 -4.72 6.26
CA ARG A 29 7.13 -5.81 7.08
C ARG A 29 6.47 -5.32 8.38
N ALA A 30 6.98 -4.26 8.98
CA ALA A 30 6.43 -3.66 10.21
C ALA A 30 5.01 -3.10 10.05
N TYR A 31 4.59 -2.76 8.83
CA TYR A 31 3.28 -2.17 8.54
C TYR A 31 2.37 -3.10 7.71
N ALA A 32 2.85 -4.28 7.33
CA ALA A 32 2.09 -5.24 6.55
C ALA A 32 0.86 -5.78 7.31
N ALA A 33 0.92 -5.82 8.64
CA ALA A 33 -0.13 -6.33 9.53
C ALA A 33 -0.15 -5.57 10.87
N GLY A 34 -1.18 -5.81 11.69
CA GLY A 34 -1.35 -5.17 13.01
C GLY A 34 -2.52 -4.18 13.06
N PRO A 35 -2.78 -3.54 14.21
CA PRO A 35 -3.84 -2.54 14.30
C PRO A 35 -3.53 -1.33 13.42
N THR A 36 -4.58 -0.65 12.94
CA THR A 36 -4.40 0.69 12.36
C THR A 36 -4.22 1.73 13.45
N GLN A 37 -3.83 2.94 13.08
CA GLN A 37 -3.61 4.04 14.03
C GLN A 37 -4.84 4.36 14.90
N THR A 38 -6.04 4.07 14.41
CA THR A 38 -7.32 4.35 15.08
C THR A 38 -8.03 3.10 15.60
N GLY A 39 -7.70 1.92 15.05
CA GLY A 39 -8.39 0.67 15.33
C GLY A 39 -9.77 0.52 14.67
N ALA A 40 -10.25 1.51 13.92
CA ALA A 40 -11.59 1.54 13.31
C ALA A 40 -11.58 1.72 11.78
N THR A 41 -10.41 1.60 11.16
CA THR A 41 -10.24 1.83 9.72
C THR A 41 -11.09 0.88 8.88
N TRP A 42 -11.75 1.43 7.86
CA TRP A 42 -12.62 0.70 6.95
C TRP A 42 -12.27 0.97 5.48
N GLU A 43 -12.85 0.21 4.56
CA GLU A 43 -12.59 0.34 3.12
C GLU A 43 -13.72 1.07 2.40
N MET A 44 -13.36 2.09 1.62
CA MET A 44 -14.23 2.77 0.68
C MET A 44 -13.82 2.40 -0.74
N ILE A 45 -14.62 1.53 -1.38
CA ILE A 45 -14.36 1.08 -2.75
C ILE A 45 -15.23 1.89 -3.71
N LEU A 46 -14.59 2.61 -4.64
CA LEU A 46 -15.27 3.48 -5.60
C LEU A 46 -15.12 2.95 -7.03
N PRO A 47 -16.15 3.07 -7.88
CA PRO A 47 -16.14 2.44 -9.21
C PRO A 47 -15.21 3.13 -10.22
N ARG A 48 -14.78 4.37 -9.96
CA ARG A 48 -14.06 5.19 -10.94
C ARG A 48 -12.81 5.83 -10.34
N VAL A 49 -11.71 5.81 -11.09
CA VAL A 49 -10.41 6.36 -10.67
C VAL A 49 -10.48 7.86 -10.39
N GLU A 50 -11.32 8.60 -11.11
CA GLU A 50 -11.48 10.04 -10.92
C GLU A 50 -12.09 10.38 -9.55
N GLN A 51 -12.96 9.51 -9.02
CA GLN A 51 -13.56 9.71 -7.69
C GLN A 51 -12.53 9.46 -6.58
N VAL A 52 -11.71 8.42 -6.75
CA VAL A 52 -10.60 8.13 -5.84
C VAL A 52 -9.58 9.26 -5.86
N ASP A 53 -9.14 9.67 -7.05
CA ASP A 53 -8.17 10.75 -7.25
C ASP A 53 -8.64 12.06 -6.58
N TYR A 54 -9.91 12.43 -6.78
CA TYR A 54 -10.50 13.61 -6.15
C TYR A 54 -10.44 13.54 -4.62
N LEU A 55 -10.91 12.44 -4.01
CA LEU A 55 -10.93 12.30 -2.55
C LEU A 55 -9.52 12.22 -1.95
N CYS A 56 -8.60 11.54 -2.63
CA CYS A 56 -7.22 11.41 -2.19
C CYS A 56 -6.46 12.73 -2.25
N ARG A 57 -6.67 13.55 -3.29
CA ARG A 57 -6.12 14.91 -3.35
C ARG A 57 -6.66 15.79 -2.23
N LEU A 58 -7.95 15.72 -1.92
CA LEU A 58 -8.53 16.45 -0.78
C LEU A 58 -7.92 16.01 0.56
N ALA A 59 -7.69 14.71 0.73
CA ALA A 59 -7.08 14.16 1.94
C ALA A 59 -5.64 14.68 2.15
N MET A 60 -4.89 14.87 1.06
CA MET A 60 -3.48 15.28 1.11
C MET A 60 -3.25 16.79 1.03
N GLY A 61 -4.29 17.61 1.12
CA GLY A 61 -4.16 19.07 1.16
C GLY A 61 -4.16 19.76 -0.22
N GLY A 62 -4.62 19.06 -1.26
CA GLY A 62 -4.75 19.57 -2.62
C GLY A 62 -3.55 19.27 -3.51
N LEU A 63 -3.70 19.56 -4.81
CA LEU A 63 -2.59 19.61 -5.75
C LEU A 63 -1.73 20.85 -5.43
N PRO A 64 -0.38 20.76 -5.45
CA PRO A 64 0.42 21.97 -5.52
C PRO A 64 -0.02 22.78 -6.74
N ALA A 65 -0.32 24.07 -6.55
CA ALA A 65 -0.77 24.95 -7.62
C ALA A 65 0.24 24.91 -8.78
N GLY A 66 -0.21 24.51 -9.98
CA GLY A 66 0.64 24.39 -11.18
C GLY A 66 1.17 22.99 -11.48
N ALA A 67 0.91 21.99 -10.65
CA ALA A 67 1.27 20.60 -10.94
C ALA A 67 0.30 19.99 -11.97
N ALA A 68 0.60 20.19 -13.25
CA ALA A 68 -0.01 19.43 -14.34
C ALA A 68 0.54 18.00 -14.30
N THR A 69 0.05 17.17 -13.38
CA THR A 69 0.40 15.76 -13.35
C THR A 69 -0.63 14.97 -14.13
N THR A 70 -0.20 14.23 -15.16
CA THR A 70 -1.00 13.17 -15.80
C THR A 70 -1.21 11.96 -14.88
N ALA A 71 -0.65 11.98 -13.66
CA ALA A 71 -0.76 10.94 -12.66
C ALA A 71 -2.02 11.10 -11.80
N TYR A 72 -2.65 9.97 -11.50
CA TYR A 72 -3.85 9.84 -10.66
C TYR A 72 -3.56 8.91 -9.48
N TYR A 73 -4.22 9.18 -8.35
CA TYR A 73 -4.23 8.25 -7.22
C TYR A 73 -5.14 7.06 -7.51
N TRP A 74 -4.58 5.86 -7.36
CA TRP A 74 -5.32 4.60 -7.42
C TRP A 74 -5.85 4.13 -6.06
N GLY A 75 -5.36 4.76 -4.99
CA GLY A 75 -5.83 4.62 -3.62
C GLY A 75 -5.16 5.63 -2.71
N CYS A 76 -5.67 5.73 -1.49
CA CYS A 76 -5.03 6.44 -0.38
C CYS A 76 -5.63 5.98 0.96
N TYR A 77 -4.89 6.20 2.05
CA TYR A 77 -5.48 6.29 3.38
C TYR A 77 -5.85 7.74 3.72
N ASN A 78 -7.11 7.99 4.05
CA ASN A 78 -7.61 9.29 4.51
C ASN A 78 -7.80 9.27 6.03
N SER A 79 -6.91 9.94 6.75
CA SER A 79 -6.93 9.99 8.23
C SER A 79 -8.11 10.77 8.82
N LYS A 80 -8.75 11.66 8.06
CA LYS A 80 -9.94 12.40 8.54
C LYS A 80 -11.20 11.54 8.54
N LEU A 81 -11.29 10.62 7.58
CA LEU A 81 -12.40 9.66 7.45
C LEU A 81 -12.11 8.32 8.10
N ASP A 82 -10.84 8.09 8.45
CA ASP A 82 -10.31 6.79 8.85
C ASP A 82 -10.66 5.70 7.83
N ALA A 83 -10.40 5.99 6.55
CA ALA A 83 -10.80 5.13 5.44
C ALA A 83 -9.63 4.86 4.49
N VAL A 84 -9.51 3.60 4.09
CA VAL A 84 -8.71 3.18 2.94
C VAL A 84 -9.58 3.29 1.70
N ILE A 85 -9.28 4.27 0.84
CA ILE A 85 -10.03 4.56 -0.38
C ILE A 85 -9.35 3.84 -1.54
N LEU A 86 -10.11 3.06 -2.30
CA LEU A 86 -9.59 2.20 -3.38
C LEU A 86 -10.46 2.30 -4.62
N VAL A 87 -9.84 2.23 -5.79
CA VAL A 87 -10.56 1.96 -7.04
C VAL A 87 -11.09 0.52 -7.01
N ALA A 88 -12.29 0.29 -7.52
CA ALA A 88 -12.89 -1.02 -7.67
C ALA A 88 -11.99 -1.96 -8.50
N ARG A 89 -12.07 -3.26 -8.19
CA ARG A 89 -11.15 -4.29 -8.72
C ARG A 89 -11.21 -4.45 -10.24
N ASP A 90 -12.32 -4.10 -10.87
CA ASP A 90 -12.51 -4.05 -12.32
C ASP A 90 -11.74 -2.89 -12.99
N GLY A 91 -11.37 -1.85 -12.24
CA GLY A 91 -10.50 -0.78 -12.72
C GLY A 91 -9.01 -1.16 -12.83
N TRP A 92 -8.62 -2.37 -12.42
CA TRP A 92 -7.22 -2.80 -12.38
C TRP A 92 -6.87 -3.84 -13.44
N PRO A 93 -5.64 -3.86 -13.97
CA PRO A 93 -5.23 -4.85 -14.98
C PRO A 93 -5.24 -6.28 -14.44
N SER A 94 -5.00 -6.46 -13.14
CA SER A 94 -5.05 -7.76 -12.49
C SER A 94 -5.52 -7.68 -11.03
N ARG A 95 -6.08 -8.80 -10.55
CA ARG A 95 -6.44 -8.96 -9.13
C ARG A 95 -5.23 -8.78 -8.22
N ARG A 96 -4.06 -9.23 -8.67
CA ARG A 96 -2.82 -9.18 -7.91
C ARG A 96 -2.31 -7.75 -7.69
N GLU A 97 -2.44 -6.89 -8.70
CA GLU A 97 -2.08 -5.47 -8.56
C GLU A 97 -3.05 -4.74 -7.63
N TRP A 98 -4.35 -5.05 -7.72
CA TRP A 98 -5.35 -4.51 -6.80
C TRP A 98 -5.07 -4.91 -5.34
N ASP A 99 -4.81 -6.21 -5.08
CA ASP A 99 -4.48 -6.68 -3.73
C ASP A 99 -3.17 -6.05 -3.21
N ALA A 100 -2.19 -5.81 -4.08
CA ALA A 100 -0.94 -5.13 -3.71
C ALA A 100 -1.18 -3.65 -3.34
N ASN A 101 -1.99 -2.93 -4.12
CA ASN A 101 -2.38 -1.56 -3.79
C ASN A 101 -3.18 -1.51 -2.49
N ARG A 102 -4.14 -2.41 -2.31
CA ARG A 102 -4.86 -2.54 -1.05
C ARG A 102 -3.91 -2.73 0.13
N ALA A 103 -2.94 -3.64 0.02
CA ALA A 103 -1.95 -3.85 1.07
C ALA A 103 -1.08 -2.60 1.34
N HIS A 104 -0.70 -1.87 0.28
CA HIS A 104 0.02 -0.59 0.37
C HIS A 104 -0.78 0.45 1.16
N GLU A 105 -2.05 0.68 0.81
CA GLU A 105 -2.88 1.69 1.47
C GLU A 105 -3.18 1.33 2.94
N TRP A 106 -3.39 0.04 3.23
CA TRP A 106 -3.53 -0.41 4.60
C TRP A 106 -2.28 -0.17 5.45
N ALA A 107 -1.08 -0.23 4.87
CA ALA A 107 0.14 0.11 5.59
C ALA A 107 0.18 1.60 5.97
N HIS A 108 -0.35 2.50 5.13
CA HIS A 108 -0.53 3.91 5.51
C HIS A 108 -1.51 4.08 6.67
N ALA A 109 -2.59 3.31 6.72
CA ALA A 109 -3.49 3.28 7.87
C ALA A 109 -2.80 2.81 9.15
N ARG A 110 -1.81 1.90 9.04
CA ARG A 110 -0.94 1.46 10.16
C ARG A 110 0.21 2.41 10.48
N GLY A 111 0.29 3.56 9.81
CA GLY A 111 1.25 4.62 10.11
C GLY A 111 2.50 4.62 9.23
N TRP A 112 2.55 3.81 8.18
CA TRP A 112 3.61 3.92 7.19
C TRP A 112 3.52 5.24 6.44
N ARG A 113 4.66 5.89 6.17
CA ARG A 113 4.75 7.13 5.40
C ARG A 113 5.87 6.98 4.37
N HIS A 114 5.64 7.55 3.19
CA HIS A 114 6.68 7.72 2.18
C HIS A 114 7.63 8.85 2.58
N ASN A 115 8.87 8.74 2.12
CA ASN A 115 9.78 9.87 2.09
C ASN A 115 9.27 11.00 1.20
N PRO A 116 9.79 12.23 1.39
CA PRO A 116 9.51 13.35 0.51
C PRO A 116 9.90 13.11 -0.96
N ASP A 117 10.81 12.18 -1.25
CA ASP A 117 11.20 11.77 -2.60
C ASP A 117 10.26 10.74 -3.24
N GLY A 118 9.22 10.32 -2.52
CA GLY A 118 8.23 9.34 -2.99
C GLY A 118 8.71 7.89 -2.94
N HIS A 119 9.85 7.59 -2.32
CA HIS A 119 10.40 6.24 -2.21
C HIS A 119 10.69 5.84 -0.77
N GLY A 120 10.10 4.72 -0.31
CA GLY A 120 10.53 4.06 0.92
C GLY A 120 10.53 4.90 2.19
N THR A 121 11.06 4.30 3.26
CA THR A 121 10.99 4.81 4.63
C THR A 121 12.21 5.65 5.01
N GLY A 122 12.03 6.94 5.30
CA GLY A 122 13.00 7.76 6.04
C GLY A 122 12.67 7.83 7.52
N PRO A 123 13.40 8.60 8.33
CA PRO A 123 13.20 8.68 9.79
C PRO A 123 11.81 9.17 10.23
N ALA A 124 10.96 9.66 9.31
CA ALA A 124 9.53 9.91 9.57
C ALA A 124 8.66 8.64 9.62
N SER A 125 9.24 7.47 9.32
CA SER A 125 8.63 6.13 9.34
C SER A 125 8.86 5.42 10.66
N LEU A 126 9.10 6.18 11.74
CA LEU A 126 9.15 5.56 13.05
C LEU A 126 7.76 4.98 13.34
N PRO A 127 7.68 3.75 13.91
CA PRO A 127 6.41 3.27 14.46
C PRO A 127 5.86 4.34 15.42
N PRO A 128 4.54 4.49 15.54
CA PRO A 128 3.98 5.44 16.48
C PRO A 128 4.64 5.22 17.86
N PRO A 129 5.09 6.29 18.55
CA PRO A 129 5.55 6.17 19.93
C PRO A 129 4.45 5.49 20.75
N GLY A 130 4.71 4.28 21.27
CA GLY A 130 3.70 3.48 21.98
C GLY A 130 3.34 2.12 21.35
N ALA A 131 4.01 1.66 20.29
CA ALA A 131 3.88 0.26 19.83
C ALA A 131 4.36 -0.80 20.86
N ALA A 132 4.87 -0.36 22.03
CA ALA A 132 5.12 -1.20 23.21
C ALA A 132 4.24 -0.84 24.42
N ASP A 133 3.36 0.16 24.35
CA ASP A 133 2.57 0.62 25.50
C ASP A 133 1.07 0.73 25.17
N PHE A 134 0.42 -0.44 25.16
CA PHE A 134 -0.99 -0.55 25.54
C PHE A 134 -1.15 -0.02 26.97
N ARG A 135 -1.45 1.27 27.13
CA ARG A 135 -2.15 1.74 28.33
C ARG A 135 -3.59 2.06 27.99
N VAL A 136 -4.41 1.05 28.28
CA VAL A 136 -5.75 1.18 28.83
C VAL A 136 -5.99 2.58 29.39
N ALA A 137 -6.74 3.39 28.66
CA ALA A 137 -7.57 4.43 29.23
C ALA A 137 -8.96 4.25 28.64
N ALA A 138 -9.59 3.16 29.07
CA ALA A 138 -11.04 3.09 29.12
C ALA A 138 -11.53 4.34 29.86
N ARG A 139 -12.10 5.30 29.13
CA ARG A 139 -13.03 6.25 29.74
C ARG A 139 -14.31 5.46 30.05
N GLY A 140 -14.32 4.82 31.22
CA GLY A 140 -15.57 4.53 31.92
C GLY A 140 -16.12 5.82 32.54
N PRO A 141 -17.46 5.94 32.70
CA PRO A 141 -18.09 7.19 33.10
C PRO A 141 -17.81 7.55 34.56
N ALA A 142 -17.81 8.85 34.85
CA ALA A 142 -17.71 9.40 36.19
C ALA A 142 -18.84 8.87 37.09
N ALA A 143 -18.47 8.31 38.23
CA ALA A 143 -19.39 8.05 39.33
C ALA A 143 -19.50 9.32 40.22
N LYS A 144 -20.74 9.66 40.58
CA LYS A 144 -21.09 10.62 41.63
C LYS A 144 -20.97 9.98 43.01
#